data_AF-A0A318A157-F1
#
_entry.id   AF-A0A318A157-F1
#
_cell.length_a   1.000
_cell.length_b   1.000
_cell.length_c   1.000
_cell.angle_alpha   90.00
_cell.angle_beta   90.00
_cell.angle_gamma   90.00
#
_symmetry.space_group_name_H-M   'P 1'
#
loop_
_entity.id
_entity.type
_entity.pdbx_description
1 polymer ?
#
loop_
_entity_poly.entity_id
_entity_poly.type
_entity_poly.pdbx_seq_one_letter_code
_entity_poly.pdbx_strand_id
1 'polypeptide(L)'
;MIAMTATVRPVESLNDFPSLGQNLRRHFEHTLLYTDQMFVIFPGIGAVLVTERLRKYRFDIVGADQAALDRRVIRLEAAVRRETGGPAVRFEWVRASHVPVPFR
;
A
#
# COMPACT_ATOMS: atom_id res chain seq x y z
N MET A 1 15.47 -2.75 11.59
CA MET A 1 14.12 -2.50 11.06
C MET A 1 14.24 -1.57 9.87
N ILE A 2 13.73 -1.97 8.70
CA ILE A 2 13.82 -1.23 7.43
C ILE A 2 12.39 -0.91 6.98
N ALA A 3 12.19 0.23 6.34
CA ALA A 3 10.91 0.60 5.76
C ALA A 3 11.03 0.86 4.25
N MET A 4 10.00 0.46 3.51
CA MET A 4 9.83 0.77 2.11
C MET A 4 8.51 1.50 1.90
N THR A 5 8.54 2.47 0.99
CA THR A 5 7.38 3.26 0.61
C THR A 5 7.13 3.06 -0.87
N ALA A 6 5.92 2.64 -1.22
CA ALA A 6 5.42 2.65 -2.58
C ALA A 6 4.57 3.90 -2.81
N THR A 7 4.79 4.55 -3.95
CA THR A 7 3.76 5.39 -4.56
C THR A 7 2.99 4.55 -5.57
N VAL A 8 1.68 4.44 -5.37
CA VAL A 8 0.76 3.68 -6.23
C VAL A 8 -0.09 4.68 -7.03
N ARG A 9 -0.09 4.56 -8.36
CA ARG A 9 -0.83 5.45 -9.27
C ARG A 9 -1.52 4.62 -10.37
N PRO A 10 -2.65 5.08 -10.90
CA PRO A 10 -3.23 4.46 -12.08
C PRO A 10 -2.33 4.72 -13.30
N VAL A 11 -2.30 3.76 -14.24
CA VAL A 11 -1.62 3.87 -15.54
C VAL A 11 -2.49 4.61 -16.55
N GLU A 12 -3.82 4.43 -16.48
CA GLU A 12 -4.81 5.09 -17.33
C GLU A 12 -5.66 6.12 -16.56
N SER A 13 -6.62 6.75 -17.25
CA SER A 13 -7.37 7.94 -16.82
C SER A 13 -7.88 7.89 -15.37
N LEU A 14 -7.92 9.08 -14.76
CA LEU A 14 -8.11 9.39 -13.34
C LEU A 14 -9.44 8.91 -12.72
N ASN A 15 -10.40 8.45 -13.53
CA ASN A 15 -11.78 8.24 -13.11
C ASN A 15 -12.00 6.94 -12.33
N ASP A 16 -11.12 5.94 -12.45
CA ASP A 16 -11.31 4.61 -11.81
C ASP A 16 -10.52 4.42 -10.51
N PHE A 17 -9.61 5.34 -10.19
CA PHE A 17 -8.75 5.25 -9.01
C PHE A 17 -9.42 5.51 -7.62
N PRO A 18 -10.57 6.20 -7.52
CA PRO A 18 -11.30 6.32 -6.25
C PRO A 18 -11.78 4.98 -5.66
N SER A 19 -11.76 3.91 -6.45
CA SER A 19 -12.22 2.58 -6.04
C SER A 19 -11.23 1.84 -5.13
N LEU A 20 -9.91 2.07 -5.24
CA LEU A 20 -8.93 1.26 -4.50
C LEU A 20 -9.10 1.39 -2.98
N GLY A 21 -9.20 2.61 -2.45
CA GLY A 21 -9.42 2.82 -1.01
C GLY A 21 -10.69 2.13 -0.51
N GLN A 22 -11.77 2.15 -1.31
CA GLN A 22 -13.02 1.46 -0.96
C GLN A 22 -12.87 -0.07 -1.04
N ASN A 23 -12.24 -0.60 -2.09
CA ASN A 23 -12.03 -2.03 -2.26
C ASN A 23 -11.16 -2.59 -1.13
N LEU A 24 -10.12 -1.87 -0.74
CA LEU A 24 -9.29 -2.25 0.41
C LEU A 24 -10.10 -2.34 1.71
N ARG A 25 -10.96 -1.35 1.97
CA ARG A 25 -11.82 -1.34 3.16
C ARG A 25 -12.91 -2.43 3.13
N ARG A 26 -13.35 -2.83 1.94
CA ARG A 26 -14.37 -3.88 1.74
C ARG A 26 -13.80 -5.29 1.87
N HIS A 27 -12.58 -5.53 1.40
CA HIS A 27 -12.02 -6.88 1.29
C HIS A 27 -10.98 -7.22 2.36
N PHE A 28 -10.47 -6.23 3.10
CA PHE A 28 -9.47 -6.45 4.14
C PHE A 28 -9.87 -5.85 5.48
N GLU A 29 -9.38 -6.48 6.54
CA GLU A 29 -9.38 -5.86 7.86
C GLU A 29 -8.56 -4.57 7.80
N HIS A 30 -9.13 -3.50 8.35
CA HIS A 30 -8.50 -2.20 8.34
C HIS A 30 -8.79 -1.44 9.63
N THR A 31 -7.87 -0.55 9.99
CA THR A 31 -8.02 0.41 11.08
C THR A 31 -7.79 1.80 10.52
N LEU A 32 -8.82 2.65 10.58
CA LEU A 32 -8.69 4.05 10.17
C LEU A 32 -7.82 4.79 11.18
N LEU A 33 -6.93 5.64 10.66
CA LEU A 33 -6.09 6.55 11.44
C LEU A 33 -6.54 8.00 11.17
N TYR A 34 -5.91 8.95 11.87
CA TYR A 34 -6.09 10.36 11.58
C TYR A 34 -5.55 10.69 10.17
N THR A 35 -6.23 11.58 9.43
CA THR A 35 -5.79 12.15 8.14
C THR A 35 -5.53 11.16 6.99
N ASP A 36 -6.57 10.82 6.22
CA ASP A 36 -6.51 10.01 4.98
C ASP A 36 -5.69 8.70 5.08
N GLN A 37 -5.47 8.21 6.30
CA GLN A 37 -4.60 7.09 6.60
C GLN A 37 -5.37 5.92 7.15
N MET A 38 -4.93 4.72 6.82
CA MET A 38 -5.44 3.49 7.41
C MET A 38 -4.36 2.42 7.44
N PHE A 39 -4.36 1.60 8.48
CA PHE A 39 -3.73 0.30 8.41
C PHE A 39 -4.65 -0.66 7.67
N VAL A 40 -4.08 -1.41 6.74
CA VAL A 40 -4.75 -2.52 6.05
C VAL A 40 -3.96 -3.79 6.32
N ILE A 41 -4.64 -4.83 6.81
CA ILE A 41 -4.04 -6.12 7.09
C ILE A 41 -4.22 -7.01 5.88
N PHE A 42 -3.14 -7.23 5.14
CA PHE A 42 -3.15 -8.13 3.99
C PHE A 42 -2.79 -9.56 4.43
N PRO A 43 -3.64 -10.57 4.22
CA PRO A 43 -3.34 -11.97 4.57
C PRO A 43 -2.02 -12.44 3.94
N GLY A 44 -1.12 -13.01 4.74
CA GLY A 44 0.18 -13.50 4.29
C GLY A 44 1.21 -12.42 3.90
N ILE A 45 0.88 -11.14 4.10
CA ILE A 45 1.75 -9.96 3.88
C ILE A 45 1.92 -9.14 5.17
N GLY A 46 0.87 -9.06 6.00
CA GLY A 46 0.83 -8.30 7.24
C GLY A 46 0.34 -6.87 7.05
N ALA A 47 0.58 -6.03 8.07
CA ALA A 47 0.12 -4.65 8.09
C ALA A 47 0.82 -3.76 7.07
N VAL A 48 0.03 -2.97 6.36
CA VAL A 48 0.45 -1.94 5.41
C VAL A 48 -0.21 -0.63 5.82
N LEU A 49 0.57 0.43 5.99
CA LEU A 49 0.02 1.76 6.17
C LEU A 49 -0.32 2.31 4.78
N VAL A 50 -1.60 2.59 4.55
CA VAL A 50 -2.09 3.19 3.32
C VAL A 50 -2.44 4.64 3.62
N THR A 51 -1.83 5.57 2.90
CA THR A 51 -2.20 6.98 2.90
C THR A 51 -2.82 7.32 1.55
N GLU A 52 -4.09 7.69 1.57
CA GLU A 52 -4.82 8.21 0.42
C GLU A 52 -4.39 9.66 0.15
N ARG A 53 -4.11 9.96 -1.11
CA ARG A 53 -3.77 11.31 -1.58
C ARG A 53 -4.50 11.56 -2.88
N LEU A 54 -4.62 12.82 -3.27
CA LEU A 54 -5.22 13.17 -4.55
C LEU A 54 -4.50 12.42 -5.69
N ARG A 55 -5.22 11.48 -6.35
CA ARG A 55 -4.78 10.70 -7.52
C ARG A 55 -3.63 9.72 -7.30
N LYS A 56 -3.26 9.44 -6.05
CA LYS A 56 -2.22 8.46 -5.72
C LYS A 56 -2.45 7.88 -4.32
N TYR A 57 -1.97 6.68 -4.09
CA TYR A 57 -1.84 6.17 -2.73
C TYR A 57 -0.36 6.05 -2.38
N ARG A 58 -0.05 6.22 -1.11
CA ARG A 58 1.24 5.88 -0.53
C ARG A 58 1.06 4.65 0.35
N PHE A 59 1.88 3.64 0.12
CA PHE A 59 1.87 2.38 0.84
C PHE A 59 3.20 2.26 1.58
N ASP A 60 3.17 2.17 2.90
CA ASP A 60 4.37 1.94 3.69
C ASP A 60 4.35 0.55 4.33
N ILE A 61 5.49 -0.14 4.23
CA ILE A 61 5.72 -1.45 4.84
C ILE A 61 7.03 -1.44 5.61
N VAL A 62 7.06 -2.21 6.70
CA VAL A 62 8.21 -2.27 7.62
C VAL A 62 8.61 -3.72 7.86
N GLY A 63 9.88 -4.04 7.66
CA GLY A 63 10.42 -5.39 7.83
C GLY A 63 11.67 -5.43 8.72
N ALA A 64 12.03 -6.65 9.14
CA ALA A 64 13.25 -6.88 9.90
C ALA A 64 14.50 -6.63 9.04
N ASP A 65 14.47 -7.15 7.81
CA ASP A 65 15.55 -7.09 6.81
C ASP A 65 14.99 -6.85 5.39
N GLN A 66 15.90 -6.68 4.42
CA GLN A 66 15.55 -6.38 3.03
C GLN A 66 14.92 -7.58 2.32
N ALA A 67 15.37 -8.81 2.56
CA ALA A 67 14.83 -10.00 1.91
C ALA A 67 13.38 -10.30 2.33
N ALA A 68 13.01 -9.96 3.56
CA ALA A 68 11.63 -9.99 4.03
C ALA A 68 10.78 -8.92 3.35
N LEU A 69 11.32 -7.71 3.15
CA LEU A 69 10.62 -6.63 2.44
C LEU A 69 10.40 -6.94 0.97
N ASP A 70 11.41 -7.44 0.25
CA ASP A 70 11.31 -7.75 -1.17
C ASP A 70 10.21 -8.79 -1.44
N ARG A 71 10.12 -9.82 -0.59
CA ARG A 71 9.04 -10.81 -0.66
C ARG A 71 7.66 -10.19 -0.40
N ARG A 72 7.56 -9.24 0.53
CA ARG A 72 6.31 -8.53 0.81
C ARG A 72 5.91 -7.59 -0.32
N VAL A 73 6.86 -6.89 -0.93
CA VAL A 73 6.64 -6.02 -2.09
C VAL A 73 5.96 -6.80 -3.21
N ILE A 74 6.54 -7.93 -3.63
CA ILE A 74 6.02 -8.74 -4.74
C ILE A 74 4.58 -9.20 -4.46
N ARG A 75 4.32 -9.70 -3.24
CA ARG A 75 2.99 -10.17 -2.84
C ARG A 75 1.98 -9.02 -2.75
N LEU A 76 2.39 -7.87 -2.25
CA LEU A 76 1.53 -6.70 -2.10
C LEU A 76 1.12 -6.11 -3.44
N GLU A 77 2.05 -6.01 -4.38
CA GLU A 77 1.72 -5.59 -5.75
C GLU A 77 0.68 -6.51 -6.39
N ALA A 78 0.86 -7.83 -6.24
CA ALA A 78 -0.09 -8.81 -6.74
C ALA A 78 -1.47 -8.69 -6.06
N ALA A 79 -1.50 -8.45 -4.75
CA ALA A 79 -2.75 -8.22 -4.03
C ALA A 79 -3.46 -6.96 -4.53
N VAL A 80 -2.78 -5.81 -4.57
CA VAL A 80 -3.36 -4.55 -5.00
C VAL A 80 -3.86 -4.62 -6.45
N ARG A 81 -3.11 -5.25 -7.37
CA ARG A 81 -3.56 -5.43 -8.76
C ARG A 81 -4.85 -6.23 -8.88
N ARG A 82 -5.08 -7.21 -8.00
CA ARG A 82 -6.37 -7.94 -7.96
C ARG A 82 -7.51 -7.03 -7.53
N GLU A 83 -7.26 -6.16 -6.54
CA GLU A 83 -8.26 -5.21 -6.03
C GLU A 83 -8.59 -4.09 -7.01
N THR A 84 -7.68 -3.77 -7.93
CA THR A 84 -7.90 -2.76 -8.98
C THR A 84 -8.39 -3.36 -10.30
N GLY A 85 -8.68 -4.66 -10.34
CA GLY A 85 -9.18 -5.32 -11.55
C GLY A 85 -8.15 -5.47 -12.68
N GLY A 86 -6.84 -5.38 -12.39
CA GLY A 86 -5.80 -5.66 -13.40
C GLY A 86 -4.54 -4.78 -13.35
N PRO A 87 -3.72 -4.80 -14.43
CA PRO A 87 -2.40 -4.17 -14.51
C PRO A 87 -2.41 -2.64 -14.63
N ALA A 88 -3.56 -1.99 -14.48
CA ALA A 88 -3.73 -0.56 -14.61
C ALA A 88 -3.14 0.27 -13.45
N VAL A 89 -2.23 -0.29 -12.66
CA VAL A 89 -1.55 0.41 -11.55
C VAL A 89 -0.03 0.26 -11.60
N ARG A 90 0.64 1.40 -11.44
CA ARG A 90 2.10 1.49 -11.34
C ARG A 90 2.52 1.63 -9.88
N PHE A 91 3.58 0.92 -9.54
CA PHE A 91 4.25 1.01 -8.24
C PHE A 91 5.63 1.63 -8.43
N GLU A 92 5.93 2.64 -7.61
CA GLU A 92 7.27 3.22 -7.50
C GLU A 92 7.74 3.05 -6.07
N TRP A 93 8.65 2.10 -5.86
CA TRP A 93 9.19 1.76 -4.55
C TRP A 93 10.46 2.54 -4.25
N VAL A 94 10.53 3.08 -3.05
CA VAL A 94 11.73 3.70 -2.51
C VAL A 94 11.98 3.20 -1.10
N ARG A 95 13.27 3.09 -0.73
CA ARG A 95 13.64 2.88 0.66
C ARG A 95 13.30 4.13 1.45
N ALA A 96 12.55 3.99 2.53
CA ALA A 96 12.23 5.12 3.38
C ALA A 96 13.45 5.49 4.24
N SER A 97 13.75 6.79 4.36
CA SER A 97 14.80 7.28 5.25
C SER A 97 14.50 7.00 6.73
N HIS A 98 13.22 6.85 7.07
CA HIS A 98 12.75 6.59 8.43
C HIS A 98 11.52 5.68 8.41
N VAL A 99 11.35 4.89 9.47
CA VAL A 99 10.08 4.17 9.72
C VAL A 99 8.96 5.19 9.96
N PRO A 100 7.82 5.10 9.24
CA PRO A 100 6.69 6.01 9.43
C PRO A 100 6.16 5.97 10.87
N VAL A 101 5.73 7.13 11.39
CA VAL A 101 5.30 7.27 12.79
C VAL A 101 4.22 6.25 13.21
N PRO A 102 3.19 5.94 12.40
CA PRO A 102 2.19 4.95 12.81
C PRO A 102 2.74 3.55 13.11
N PHE A 103 3.93 3.21 12.59
CA PHE A 103 4.59 1.93 12.85
C PHE A 103 5.58 1.96 14.03
N ARG A 104 5.81 3.12 14.65
CA ARG A 104 6.75 3.28 15.77
C ARG A 104 6.10 3.00 17.11
#